data_AF-A0A7X7L0R6-F1
#
_entry.id   AF-A0A7X7L0R6-F1
#
_cell.length_a   1.000
_cell.length_b   1.000
_cell.length_c   1.000
_cell.angle_alpha   90.00
_cell.angle_beta   90.00
_cell.angle_gamma   90.00
#
_symmetry.space_group_name_H-M   'P 1'
#
loop_
_entity.id
_entity.type
_entity.pdbx_description
1 polymer ?
#
loop_
_entity_poly.entity_id
_entity_poly.type
_entity_poly.pdbx_seq_one_letter_code
_entity_poly.pdbx_strand_id
1 'polypeptide(L)'
;METRTALIGPIEKSWVKELAEQQLGEGAAVLRKAAVEAACAVPEIRELAAGAYLVVEPGCIQNWEEFQKTAPAYAVAADGRVWSKSCFDLQKKQWNYDHHEDVDRISTAATCRQVFDAIVNNGLCRHLTTEEGFFRAFLHVKEPDPDVCFTACFLKNHDLLQKGEYSVKLSPLLELEDRFDRFCGVVPCKLDDVWVRKLAWVCEPYEEARMHDQRNFAKLTGAEMADIIEEVCKRLDGFISGRVNGMSRPLNTDYIVVGGGDRWSLVFEKGFYARVGLANRRETLGTEGCISVRLLSEDRWVYTLIKVSPYSGFPIEALYQIFNAAENLDESAPYRWGGSGLGGGSPYNIGSSLAPEELERITNAFLRTVPTTEVTPERINLFIREDLPSLLGFSRQRQAH
;
A
#
# COMPACT_ATOMS: atom_id res chain seq x y z
N MET A 1 -14.14 -14.42 -37.81
CA MET A 1 -13.58 -13.07 -38.00
C MET A 1 -12.31 -13.01 -37.18
N GLU A 2 -11.17 -13.13 -37.86
CA GLU A 2 -9.83 -13.19 -37.24
C GLU A 2 -9.49 -11.82 -36.64
N THR A 3 -9.28 -11.76 -35.33
CA THR A 3 -8.70 -10.61 -34.65
C THR A 3 -7.22 -10.53 -35.03
N ARG A 4 -6.90 -9.61 -35.94
CA ARG A 4 -5.52 -9.21 -36.23
C ARG A 4 -4.97 -8.46 -35.03
N THR A 5 -4.10 -9.10 -34.26
CA THR A 5 -3.21 -8.42 -33.31
C THR A 5 -2.24 -7.58 -34.12
N ALA A 6 -2.48 -6.27 -34.24
CA ALA A 6 -1.53 -5.34 -34.80
C ALA A 6 -0.39 -5.15 -33.78
N LEU A 7 0.74 -5.84 -34.01
CA LEU A 7 2.02 -5.50 -33.42
C LEU A 7 2.47 -4.16 -33.98
N ILE A 8 2.21 -3.09 -33.23
CA ILE A 8 2.85 -1.79 -33.48
C ILE A 8 4.14 -1.78 -32.65
N GLY A 9 5.27 -1.69 -33.35
CA GLY A 9 6.59 -1.50 -32.75
C GLY A 9 6.68 -0.20 -31.94
N PRO A 10 7.78 0.01 -31.19
CA PRO A 10 7.87 1.06 -30.19
C PRO A 10 7.64 2.42 -30.83
N ILE A 11 6.60 3.11 -30.38
CA ILE A 11 6.46 4.57 -30.54
C ILE A 11 7.77 5.16 -29.99
N GLU A 12 8.48 5.92 -30.82
CA GLU A 12 9.79 6.48 -30.47
C GLU A 12 9.72 7.15 -29.10
N LYS A 13 10.42 6.53 -28.14
CA LYS A 13 10.42 6.86 -26.71
C LYS A 13 10.97 8.25 -26.40
N SER A 14 11.42 9.04 -27.38
CA SER A 14 12.17 10.29 -27.14
C SER A 14 11.29 11.44 -26.64
N TRP A 15 10.11 11.67 -27.25
CA TRP A 15 9.29 12.84 -26.91
C TRP A 15 8.59 12.73 -25.54
N VAL A 16 8.17 11.52 -25.14
CA VAL A 16 7.55 11.28 -23.82
C VAL A 16 8.59 11.26 -22.71
N LYS A 17 9.82 10.82 -23.02
CA LYS A 17 10.94 10.74 -22.07
C LYS A 17 11.54 12.12 -21.78
N GLU A 18 11.66 13.00 -22.79
CA GLU A 18 12.08 14.40 -22.58
C GLU A 18 11.08 15.22 -21.75
N LEU A 19 9.78 14.94 -21.86
CA LEU A 19 8.74 15.59 -21.03
C LEU A 19 8.65 15.02 -19.60
N ALA A 20 9.05 13.77 -19.40
CA ALA A 20 9.03 13.10 -18.09
C ALA A 20 10.29 13.35 -17.24
N GLU A 21 11.42 13.69 -17.86
CA GLU A 21 12.72 13.86 -17.18
C GLU A 21 12.95 15.25 -16.56
N GLN A 22 12.02 16.20 -16.69
CA GLN A 22 12.09 17.49 -15.99
C GLN A 22 11.26 17.48 -14.71
N GLN A 23 11.95 17.50 -13.57
CA GLN A 23 11.36 17.42 -12.25
C GLN A 23 10.85 18.79 -11.73
N LEU A 24 9.68 18.72 -11.05
CA LEU A 24 9.12 19.57 -9.97
C LEU A 24 8.05 20.62 -10.31
N GLY A 25 6.87 20.45 -9.69
CA GLY A 25 5.80 21.44 -9.53
C GLY A 25 4.46 21.08 -10.19
N GLU A 26 3.36 21.69 -9.71
CA GLU A 26 1.98 21.60 -10.24
C GLU A 26 1.90 21.68 -11.78
N GLY A 27 2.83 22.40 -12.42
CA GLY A 27 2.93 22.51 -13.88
C GLY A 27 3.18 21.18 -14.59
N ALA A 28 3.91 20.23 -14.00
CA ALA A 28 4.16 18.92 -14.59
C ALA A 28 2.90 18.04 -14.59
N ALA A 29 2.02 18.18 -13.59
CA ALA A 29 0.74 17.49 -13.55
C ALA A 29 -0.23 18.04 -14.60
N VAL A 30 -0.27 19.37 -14.77
CA VAL A 30 -1.06 20.04 -15.81
C VAL A 30 -0.57 19.65 -17.21
N LEU A 31 0.75 19.62 -17.44
CA LEU A 31 1.33 19.20 -18.72
C LEU A 31 1.08 17.71 -19.01
N ARG A 32 1.11 16.84 -18.00
CA ARG A 32 0.73 15.42 -18.15
C ARG A 32 -0.74 15.24 -18.47
N LYS A 33 -1.63 15.93 -17.76
CA LYS A 33 -3.06 15.96 -18.06
C LYS A 33 -3.30 16.41 -19.50
N ALA A 34 -2.67 17.52 -19.90
CA ALA A 34 -2.77 18.03 -21.26
C ALA A 34 -2.20 17.07 -22.30
N ALA A 35 -1.10 16.37 -22.03
CA ALA A 35 -0.52 15.37 -22.93
C ALA A 35 -1.42 14.15 -23.09
N VAL A 36 -2.03 13.65 -22.00
CA VAL A 36 -2.99 12.54 -22.04
C VAL A 36 -4.26 12.96 -22.77
N GLU A 37 -4.80 14.14 -22.49
CA GLU A 37 -5.97 14.70 -23.17
C GLU A 37 -5.71 14.94 -24.66
N ALA A 38 -4.55 15.48 -25.02
CA ALA A 38 -4.14 15.70 -26.40
C ALA A 38 -3.94 14.38 -27.17
N ALA A 39 -3.31 13.39 -26.55
CA ALA A 39 -3.19 12.05 -27.13
C ALA A 39 -4.57 11.43 -27.36
N CYS A 40 -5.49 11.58 -26.41
CA CYS A 40 -6.87 11.09 -26.53
C CYS A 40 -7.73 11.86 -27.55
N ALA A 41 -7.30 13.02 -28.06
CA ALA A 41 -8.07 13.80 -29.02
C ALA A 41 -8.02 13.23 -30.45
N VAL A 42 -7.02 12.41 -30.79
CA VAL A 42 -6.78 11.85 -32.14
C VAL A 42 -7.51 10.52 -32.32
N PRO A 43 -8.38 10.33 -33.35
CA PRO A 43 -9.20 9.13 -33.53
C PRO A 43 -8.45 7.79 -33.58
N GLU A 44 -7.31 7.70 -34.29
CA GLU A 44 -6.51 6.47 -34.30
C GLU A 44 -5.87 6.17 -32.93
N ILE A 45 -5.53 7.22 -32.16
CA ILE A 45 -5.05 7.06 -30.79
C ILE A 45 -6.21 6.73 -29.83
N ARG A 46 -7.46 7.13 -30.11
CA ARG A 46 -8.63 6.81 -29.27
C ARG A 46 -8.93 5.32 -29.20
N GLU A 47 -8.87 4.60 -30.32
CA GLU A 47 -9.02 3.14 -30.36
C GLU A 47 -7.80 2.43 -29.73
N LEU A 48 -6.59 2.96 -29.92
CA LEU A 48 -5.37 2.48 -29.24
C LEU A 48 -5.37 2.80 -27.73
N ALA A 49 -6.17 3.79 -27.30
CA ALA A 49 -6.38 4.25 -25.93
C ALA A 49 -7.59 3.57 -25.24
N ALA A 50 -8.12 2.47 -25.80
CA ALA A 50 -9.08 1.60 -25.13
C ALA A 50 -8.35 0.57 -24.25
N GLY A 51 -8.72 0.50 -22.97
CA GLY A 51 -8.13 -0.42 -22.00
C GLY A 51 -7.85 0.22 -20.64
N ALA A 52 -7.11 -0.52 -19.82
CA ALA A 52 -6.62 -0.06 -18.52
C ALA A 52 -5.12 0.29 -18.62
N TYR A 53 -4.77 1.49 -18.19
CA TYR A 53 -3.41 2.05 -18.25
C TYR A 53 -2.89 2.30 -16.85
N LEU A 54 -1.64 1.93 -16.61
CA LEU A 54 -0.95 2.22 -15.35
C LEU A 54 -0.34 3.62 -15.41
N VAL A 55 -0.64 4.43 -14.38
CA VAL A 55 0.00 5.72 -14.11
C VAL A 55 0.73 5.59 -12.79
N VAL A 56 2.01 5.20 -12.87
CA VAL A 56 2.83 4.94 -11.68
C VAL A 56 3.62 6.18 -11.32
N GLU A 57 3.35 6.72 -10.14
CA GLU A 57 3.98 7.93 -9.63
C GLU A 57 4.57 7.62 -8.25
N PRO A 58 5.82 7.10 -8.18
CA PRO A 58 6.42 6.60 -6.96
C PRO A 58 6.27 7.55 -5.77
N GLY A 59 5.59 7.08 -4.73
CA GLY A 59 5.38 7.80 -3.48
C GLY A 59 4.58 9.09 -3.56
N CYS A 60 3.91 9.36 -4.68
CA CYS A 60 3.06 10.53 -4.81
C CYS A 60 1.75 10.32 -4.02
N ILE A 61 1.51 11.19 -3.04
CA ILE A 61 0.30 11.23 -2.23
C ILE A 61 -0.28 12.64 -2.37
N GLN A 62 -1.59 12.74 -2.61
CA GLN A 62 -2.29 14.03 -2.71
C GLN A 62 -3.67 13.94 -2.07
N ASN A 63 -4.29 15.07 -1.75
CA ASN A 63 -5.68 15.05 -1.29
C ASN A 63 -6.66 14.88 -2.47
N TRP A 64 -7.94 14.62 -2.15
CA TRP A 64 -8.97 14.38 -3.17
C TRP A 64 -9.18 15.59 -4.09
N GLU A 65 -9.12 16.81 -3.56
CA GLU A 65 -9.35 18.02 -4.35
C GLU A 65 -8.22 18.24 -5.39
N GLU A 66 -6.97 18.01 -4.99
CA GLU A 66 -5.79 18.04 -5.86
C GLU A 66 -5.89 16.97 -6.96
N PHE A 67 -6.26 15.74 -6.58
CA PHE A 67 -6.47 14.65 -7.55
C PHE A 67 -7.53 15.03 -8.57
N GLN A 68 -8.66 15.58 -8.13
CA GLN A 68 -9.73 15.99 -9.05
C GLN A 68 -9.35 17.10 -10.01
N LYS A 69 -8.38 17.96 -9.64
CA LYS A 69 -7.86 19.02 -10.51
C LYS A 69 -6.87 18.46 -11.53
N THR A 70 -5.99 17.57 -11.09
CA THR A 70 -4.81 17.12 -11.84
C THR A 70 -5.03 15.84 -12.65
N ALA A 71 -5.84 14.91 -12.17
CA ALA A 71 -6.09 13.64 -12.85
C ALA A 71 -6.99 13.84 -14.09
N PRO A 72 -6.82 13.04 -15.14
CA PRO A 72 -7.72 13.04 -16.29
C PRO A 72 -9.09 12.46 -15.91
N ALA A 73 -10.06 12.57 -16.82
CA ALA A 73 -11.27 11.76 -16.74
C ALA A 73 -10.93 10.26 -16.85
N TYR A 74 -11.78 9.41 -16.29
CA TYR A 74 -11.61 7.96 -16.20
C TYR A 74 -10.45 7.52 -15.31
N ALA A 75 -10.01 8.38 -14.38
CA ALA A 75 -8.95 8.07 -13.45
C ALA A 75 -9.45 7.27 -12.24
N VAL A 76 -8.68 6.27 -11.83
CA VAL A 76 -8.91 5.45 -10.65
C VAL A 76 -7.65 5.53 -9.80
N ALA A 77 -7.71 6.23 -8.68
CA ALA A 77 -6.67 6.17 -7.65
C ALA A 77 -6.84 4.91 -6.81
N ALA A 78 -5.73 4.24 -6.52
CA ALA A 78 -5.69 3.04 -5.71
C ALA A 78 -4.70 3.20 -4.55
N ASP A 79 -5.08 2.62 -3.42
CA ASP A 79 -4.22 2.29 -2.29
C ASP A 79 -3.37 3.45 -1.77
N GLY A 80 -4.02 4.40 -1.10
CA GLY A 80 -3.36 5.56 -0.49
C GLY A 80 -2.68 6.52 -1.48
N ARG A 81 -2.89 6.38 -2.81
CA ARG A 81 -2.50 7.39 -3.81
C ARG A 81 -3.18 8.73 -3.56
N VAL A 82 -4.41 8.68 -3.05
CA VAL A 82 -5.15 9.83 -2.53
C VAL A 82 -5.36 9.63 -1.03
N TRP A 83 -4.95 10.61 -0.23
CA TRP A 83 -5.20 10.63 1.20
C TRP A 83 -6.66 11.03 1.48
N SER A 84 -7.56 10.06 1.37
CA SER A 84 -8.99 10.18 1.69
C SER A 84 -9.57 8.78 1.74
N LYS A 85 -10.65 8.60 2.51
CA LYS A 85 -11.54 7.45 2.33
C LYS A 85 -11.97 7.28 0.87
N SER A 86 -12.41 6.08 0.50
CA SER A 86 -12.97 5.81 -0.82
C SER A 86 -14.09 6.78 -1.19
N CYS A 87 -14.00 7.37 -2.38
CA CYS A 87 -14.90 8.39 -2.88
C CYS A 87 -14.87 8.44 -4.41
N PHE A 88 -15.82 9.16 -5.01
CA PHE A 88 -15.89 9.28 -6.48
C PHE A 88 -16.58 10.57 -6.91
N ASP A 89 -16.31 10.97 -8.14
CA ASP A 89 -16.98 12.05 -8.85
C ASP A 89 -17.49 11.52 -10.19
N LEU A 90 -18.82 11.40 -10.32
CA LEU A 90 -19.46 10.90 -11.54
C LEU A 90 -19.37 11.87 -12.71
N GLN A 91 -19.33 13.18 -12.45
CA GLN A 91 -19.24 14.19 -13.51
C GLN A 91 -17.84 14.20 -14.12
N LYS A 92 -16.81 14.15 -13.27
CA LYS A 92 -15.41 14.07 -13.72
C LYS A 92 -14.97 12.66 -14.10
N LYS A 93 -15.77 11.64 -13.77
CA LYS A 93 -15.46 10.21 -13.94
C LYS A 93 -14.13 9.87 -13.26
N GLN A 94 -14.06 10.12 -11.95
CA GLN A 94 -12.88 9.89 -11.14
C GLN A 94 -13.25 9.09 -9.90
N TRP A 95 -12.39 8.14 -9.52
CA TRP A 95 -12.60 7.27 -8.35
C TRP A 95 -11.34 7.23 -7.49
N ASN A 96 -11.54 7.12 -6.18
CA ASN A 96 -10.52 6.77 -5.21
C ASN A 96 -10.99 5.53 -4.44
N TYR A 97 -10.15 4.50 -4.42
CA TYR A 97 -10.34 3.31 -3.59
C TYR A 97 -9.17 3.24 -2.61
N ASP A 98 -9.49 3.34 -1.32
CA ASP A 98 -8.52 3.30 -0.23
C ASP A 98 -9.13 2.62 1.00
N HIS A 99 -8.26 2.08 1.85
CA HIS A 99 -8.66 1.45 3.12
C HIS A 99 -7.76 1.87 4.29
N HIS A 100 -6.90 2.87 4.07
CA HIS A 100 -5.93 3.36 5.03
C HIS A 100 -6.48 4.54 5.85
N GLU A 101 -7.23 5.43 5.19
CA GLU A 101 -7.50 6.78 5.69
C GLU A 101 -8.98 7.06 5.90
N ASP A 102 -9.34 7.67 7.03
CA ASP A 102 -10.71 8.01 7.44
C ASP A 102 -11.72 6.84 7.35
N VAL A 103 -11.26 5.63 7.64
CA VAL A 103 -12.08 4.41 7.58
C VAL A 103 -11.93 3.52 8.81
N ASP A 104 -12.98 2.77 9.12
CA ASP A 104 -12.86 1.56 9.94
C ASP A 104 -12.21 0.46 9.11
N ARG A 105 -10.90 0.27 9.28
CA ARG A 105 -10.11 -0.71 8.53
C ARG A 105 -10.64 -2.14 8.68
N ILE A 106 -11.34 -2.50 9.76
CA ILE A 106 -11.87 -3.85 9.95
C ILE A 106 -13.07 -4.12 9.04
N SER A 107 -13.91 -3.09 8.88
CA SER A 107 -15.12 -3.13 8.08
C SER A 107 -14.88 -2.72 6.62
N THR A 108 -13.71 -2.17 6.31
CA THR A 108 -13.33 -1.71 4.96
C THR A 108 -12.47 -2.75 4.27
N ALA A 109 -12.88 -3.17 3.08
CA ALA A 109 -12.12 -4.14 2.30
C ALA A 109 -10.82 -3.53 1.73
N ALA A 110 -9.83 -4.37 1.44
CA ALA A 110 -8.61 -3.94 0.74
C ALA A 110 -8.95 -3.35 -0.65
N THR A 111 -8.04 -2.55 -1.22
CA THR A 111 -8.28 -1.82 -2.47
C THR A 111 -8.71 -2.76 -3.60
N CYS A 112 -8.03 -3.91 -3.73
CA CYS A 112 -8.35 -4.90 -4.77
C CYS A 112 -9.77 -5.46 -4.66
N ARG A 113 -10.27 -5.70 -3.43
CA ARG A 113 -11.62 -6.20 -3.20
C ARG A 113 -12.64 -5.13 -3.55
N GLN A 114 -12.41 -3.89 -3.13
CA GLN A 114 -13.29 -2.77 -3.46
C GLN A 114 -13.43 -2.60 -4.97
N VAL A 115 -12.32 -2.66 -5.72
CA VAL A 115 -12.34 -2.55 -7.19
C VAL A 115 -12.99 -3.75 -7.85
N PHE A 116 -12.72 -4.97 -7.37
CA PHE A 116 -13.40 -6.18 -7.85
C PHE A 116 -14.92 -6.04 -7.73
N ASP A 117 -15.42 -5.67 -6.55
CA ASP A 117 -16.85 -5.49 -6.32
C ASP A 117 -17.41 -4.32 -7.13
N ALA A 118 -16.63 -3.26 -7.32
CA ALA A 118 -17.01 -2.16 -8.17
C ALA A 118 -17.24 -2.60 -9.64
N ILE A 119 -16.37 -3.45 -10.18
CA ILE A 119 -16.47 -4.00 -11.53
C ILE A 119 -17.64 -4.99 -11.64
N VAL A 120 -17.69 -5.98 -10.75
CA VAL A 120 -18.58 -7.14 -10.86
C VAL A 120 -19.99 -6.82 -10.38
N ASN A 121 -20.13 -6.09 -9.27
CA ASN A 121 -21.41 -5.89 -8.59
C ASN A 121 -21.99 -4.49 -8.80
N ASN A 122 -21.15 -3.45 -8.85
CA ASN A 122 -21.61 -2.05 -8.82
C ASN A 122 -21.59 -1.34 -10.19
N GLY A 123 -21.12 -2.01 -11.25
CA GLY A 123 -21.18 -1.51 -12.61
C GLY A 123 -20.17 -0.39 -12.94
N LEU A 124 -19.03 -0.33 -12.24
CA LEU A 124 -17.95 0.65 -12.48
C LEU A 124 -17.58 0.78 -13.96
N CYS A 125 -17.50 -0.34 -14.69
CA CYS A 125 -17.11 -0.34 -16.10
C CYS A 125 -18.05 0.48 -16.99
N ARG A 126 -19.33 0.64 -16.64
CA ARG A 126 -20.27 1.52 -17.38
C ARG A 126 -19.85 2.97 -17.32
N HIS A 127 -19.28 3.40 -16.21
CA HIS A 127 -18.78 4.77 -16.03
C HIS A 127 -17.36 4.96 -16.53
N LEU A 128 -16.59 3.87 -16.61
CA LEU A 128 -15.30 3.80 -17.30
C LEU A 128 -15.43 3.59 -18.82
N THR A 129 -16.64 3.59 -19.37
CA THR A 129 -16.87 3.56 -20.82
C THR A 129 -17.02 4.99 -21.35
N THR A 130 -16.32 5.31 -22.44
CA THR A 130 -16.42 6.61 -23.10
C THR A 130 -17.77 6.77 -23.82
N GLU A 131 -18.09 7.98 -24.26
CA GLU A 131 -19.32 8.24 -25.01
C GLU A 131 -19.36 7.46 -26.34
N GLU A 132 -18.18 7.18 -26.90
CA GLU A 132 -18.00 6.37 -28.10
C GLU A 132 -18.07 4.85 -27.84
N GLY A 133 -18.23 4.42 -26.59
CA GLY A 133 -18.45 3.02 -26.23
C GLY A 133 -17.20 2.21 -25.90
N PHE A 134 -16.02 2.84 -25.79
CA PHE A 134 -14.77 2.14 -25.44
C PHE A 134 -14.50 2.16 -23.94
N PHE A 135 -14.04 1.05 -23.36
CA PHE A 135 -13.57 1.03 -21.98
C PHE A 135 -12.24 1.79 -21.85
N ARG A 136 -12.12 2.64 -20.85
CA ARG A 136 -10.91 3.40 -20.53
C ARG A 136 -10.76 3.55 -19.01
N ALA A 137 -9.57 3.22 -18.49
CA ALA A 137 -9.22 3.45 -17.09
C ALA A 137 -7.76 3.88 -16.97
N PHE A 138 -7.49 4.95 -16.23
CA PHE A 138 -6.14 5.34 -15.81
C PHE A 138 -5.97 4.99 -14.35
N LEU A 139 -5.27 3.90 -14.05
CA LEU A 139 -5.00 3.44 -12.69
C LEU A 139 -3.79 4.19 -12.13
N HIS A 140 -4.03 5.14 -11.22
CA HIS A 140 -2.99 5.92 -10.54
C HIS A 140 -2.56 5.22 -9.25
N VAL A 141 -1.26 4.95 -9.14
CA VAL A 141 -0.68 4.18 -8.03
C VAL A 141 0.61 4.82 -7.55
N LYS A 142 0.90 4.71 -6.26
CA LYS A 142 2.14 5.20 -5.66
C LYS A 142 3.18 4.10 -5.43
N GLU A 143 2.72 2.86 -5.28
CA GLU A 143 3.51 1.68 -4.97
C GLU A 143 2.93 0.44 -5.68
N PRO A 144 3.74 -0.60 -5.92
CA PRO A 144 3.30 -1.82 -6.58
C PRO A 144 2.78 -2.87 -5.59
N ASP A 145 2.05 -2.45 -4.55
CA ASP A 145 1.57 -3.37 -3.50
C ASP A 145 0.69 -4.49 -4.08
N PRO A 146 0.60 -5.67 -3.44
CA PRO A 146 -0.10 -6.80 -4.01
C PRO A 146 -1.58 -6.53 -4.33
N ASP A 147 -2.29 -5.76 -3.50
CA ASP A 147 -3.67 -5.35 -3.77
C ASP A 147 -3.77 -4.35 -4.95
N VAL A 148 -2.77 -3.48 -5.15
CA VAL A 148 -2.62 -2.66 -6.36
C VAL A 148 -2.40 -3.55 -7.59
N CYS A 149 -1.56 -4.58 -7.48
CA CYS A 149 -1.31 -5.51 -8.58
C CYS A 149 -2.59 -6.25 -8.99
N PHE A 150 -3.38 -6.70 -8.01
CA PHE A 150 -4.69 -7.32 -8.26
C PHE A 150 -5.66 -6.32 -8.91
N THR A 151 -5.71 -5.09 -8.41
CA THR A 151 -6.52 -4.00 -8.96
C THR A 151 -6.21 -3.76 -10.44
N ALA A 152 -4.93 -3.69 -10.80
CA ALA A 152 -4.48 -3.55 -12.18
C ALA A 152 -4.93 -4.72 -13.06
N CYS A 153 -4.79 -5.96 -12.56
CA CYS A 153 -5.22 -7.16 -13.26
C CYS A 153 -6.74 -7.15 -13.52
N PHE A 154 -7.53 -6.69 -12.56
CA PHE A 154 -8.99 -6.66 -12.67
C PHE A 154 -9.47 -5.62 -13.68
N LEU A 155 -8.87 -4.43 -13.69
CA LEU A 155 -9.20 -3.43 -14.69
C LEU A 155 -8.79 -3.89 -16.10
N LYS A 156 -7.65 -4.58 -16.25
CA LYS A 156 -7.21 -5.15 -17.54
C LYS A 156 -8.13 -6.27 -18.05
N ASN A 157 -8.66 -7.09 -17.14
CA ASN A 157 -9.51 -8.25 -17.45
C ASN A 157 -11.00 -8.01 -17.12
N HIS A 158 -11.45 -6.76 -17.17
CA HIS A 158 -12.77 -6.35 -16.70
C HIS A 158 -13.92 -7.09 -17.44
N ASP A 159 -13.76 -7.39 -18.72
CA ASP A 159 -14.77 -8.05 -19.53
C ASP A 159 -14.97 -9.52 -19.11
N LEU A 160 -13.87 -10.23 -18.80
CA LEU A 160 -13.91 -11.59 -18.30
C LEU A 160 -14.52 -11.65 -16.89
N LEU A 161 -14.24 -10.65 -16.06
CA LEU A 161 -14.85 -10.50 -14.74
C LEU A 161 -16.37 -10.32 -14.84
N GLN A 162 -16.83 -9.43 -15.74
CA GLN A 162 -18.26 -9.17 -15.94
C GLN A 162 -19.03 -10.36 -16.52
N LYS A 163 -18.37 -11.23 -17.30
CA LYS A 163 -18.94 -12.49 -17.80
C LYS A 163 -19.02 -13.59 -16.74
N GLY A 164 -18.42 -13.39 -15.56
CA GLY A 164 -18.37 -14.38 -14.48
C GLY A 164 -17.40 -15.54 -14.73
N GLU A 165 -16.64 -15.52 -15.82
CA GLU A 165 -15.63 -16.55 -16.15
C GLU A 165 -14.42 -16.50 -15.21
N TYR A 166 -14.15 -15.30 -14.68
CA TYR A 166 -12.96 -14.98 -13.89
C TYR A 166 -13.18 -15.18 -12.37
N SER A 167 -14.40 -14.99 -11.87
CA SER A 167 -14.67 -14.85 -10.42
C SER A 167 -14.45 -16.15 -9.64
N VAL A 168 -14.91 -17.30 -10.13
CA VAL A 168 -14.87 -18.57 -9.38
C VAL A 168 -13.44 -19.04 -9.09
N LYS A 169 -12.52 -18.88 -10.05
CA LYS A 169 -11.13 -19.34 -9.88
C LYS A 169 -10.30 -18.39 -9.02
N LEU A 170 -10.61 -17.10 -9.09
CA LEU A 170 -9.86 -16.04 -8.44
C LEU A 170 -10.27 -15.81 -6.98
N SER A 171 -11.52 -16.11 -6.61
CA SER A 171 -12.07 -15.83 -5.28
C SER A 171 -11.16 -16.23 -4.12
N PRO A 172 -10.55 -17.43 -4.07
CA PRO A 172 -9.68 -17.80 -2.95
C PRO A 172 -8.45 -16.90 -2.81
N LEU A 173 -7.82 -16.48 -3.92
CA LEU A 173 -6.65 -15.60 -3.87
C LEU A 173 -7.06 -14.19 -3.46
N LEU A 174 -8.18 -13.69 -4.00
CA LEU A 174 -8.70 -12.37 -3.65
C LEU A 174 -9.17 -12.30 -2.19
N GLU A 175 -9.76 -13.37 -1.64
CA GLU A 175 -10.12 -13.46 -0.22
C GLU A 175 -8.90 -13.45 0.69
N LEU A 176 -7.82 -14.13 0.29
CA LEU A 176 -6.58 -14.14 1.06
C LEU A 176 -5.89 -12.78 1.02
N GLU A 177 -5.76 -12.16 -0.16
CA GLU A 177 -5.13 -10.84 -0.30
C GLU A 177 -5.91 -9.77 0.48
N ASP A 178 -7.23 -9.72 0.30
CA ASP A 178 -8.11 -8.81 1.05
C ASP A 178 -7.95 -8.98 2.56
N ARG A 179 -7.81 -10.22 3.05
CA ARG A 179 -7.59 -10.48 4.47
C ARG A 179 -6.19 -10.07 4.91
N PHE A 180 -5.16 -10.36 4.11
CA PHE A 180 -3.77 -10.09 4.47
C PHE A 180 -3.55 -8.59 4.58
N ASP A 181 -3.99 -7.83 3.60
CA ASP A 181 -3.77 -6.39 3.56
C ASP A 181 -4.61 -5.63 4.59
N ARG A 182 -5.91 -5.98 4.72
CA ARG A 182 -6.80 -5.38 5.73
C ARG A 182 -6.26 -5.52 7.16
N PHE A 183 -5.72 -6.69 7.50
CA PHE A 183 -5.19 -6.98 8.83
C PHE A 183 -3.67 -6.77 8.95
N CYS A 184 -3.08 -5.94 8.09
CA CYS A 184 -1.65 -5.58 8.12
C CYS A 184 -0.70 -6.79 8.10
N GLY A 185 -1.12 -7.91 7.53
CA GLY A 185 -0.39 -9.18 7.48
C GLY A 185 -0.47 -10.02 8.75
N VAL A 186 -1.16 -9.58 9.82
CA VAL A 186 -1.27 -10.32 11.09
C VAL A 186 -2.40 -11.33 11.05
N VAL A 187 -2.30 -12.25 10.10
CA VAL A 187 -3.34 -13.21 9.75
C VAL A 187 -2.90 -14.62 10.12
N PRO A 188 -3.58 -15.31 11.06
CA PRO A 188 -3.27 -16.71 11.33
C PRO A 188 -3.76 -17.58 10.16
N CYS A 189 -2.88 -18.40 9.62
CA CYS A 189 -3.22 -19.34 8.55
C CYS A 189 -2.29 -20.55 8.51
N LYS A 190 -2.80 -21.65 7.96
CA LYS A 190 -2.02 -22.87 7.72
C LYS A 190 -1.02 -22.62 6.59
N LEU A 191 0.28 -22.62 6.90
CA LEU A 191 1.34 -22.22 5.96
C LEU A 191 1.52 -23.16 4.75
N ASP A 192 1.10 -24.43 4.90
CA ASP A 192 1.08 -25.42 3.83
C ASP A 192 -0.26 -25.47 3.08
N ASP A 193 -1.20 -24.56 3.36
CA ASP A 193 -2.44 -24.43 2.60
C ASP A 193 -2.15 -24.08 1.13
N VAL A 194 -2.85 -24.75 0.22
CA VAL A 194 -2.60 -24.64 -1.22
C VAL A 194 -2.85 -23.23 -1.75
N TRP A 195 -3.84 -22.51 -1.23
CA TRP A 195 -4.19 -21.17 -1.67
C TRP A 195 -3.23 -20.13 -1.13
N VAL A 196 -2.81 -20.30 0.12
CA VAL A 196 -1.78 -19.48 0.75
C VAL A 196 -0.47 -19.57 -0.03
N ARG A 197 -0.02 -20.78 -0.40
CA ARG A 197 1.18 -20.97 -1.20
C ARG A 197 1.07 -20.48 -2.65
N LYS A 198 -0.14 -20.50 -3.22
CA LYS A 198 -0.41 -19.95 -4.55
C LYS A 198 -0.35 -18.41 -4.53
N LEU A 199 -0.93 -17.77 -3.51
CA LEU A 199 -0.83 -16.33 -3.33
C LEU A 199 0.63 -15.89 -3.24
N ALA A 200 1.43 -16.56 -2.41
CA ALA A 200 2.87 -16.29 -2.30
C ALA A 200 3.63 -16.49 -3.63
N TRP A 201 3.18 -17.40 -4.49
CA TRP A 201 3.78 -17.53 -5.81
C TRP A 201 3.35 -16.41 -6.74
N VAL A 202 2.08 -16.00 -6.70
CA VAL A 202 1.58 -14.88 -7.51
C VAL A 202 2.29 -13.57 -7.14
N CYS A 203 2.45 -13.30 -5.84
CA CYS A 203 3.00 -12.05 -5.32
C CYS A 203 4.54 -12.04 -5.21
N GLU A 204 5.22 -13.15 -5.50
CA GLU A 204 6.68 -13.25 -5.46
C GLU A 204 7.43 -12.09 -6.13
N PRO A 205 7.06 -11.57 -7.33
CA PRO A 205 7.78 -10.45 -7.93
C PRO A 205 7.86 -9.22 -7.01
N TYR A 206 6.76 -8.94 -6.31
CA TYR A 206 6.71 -7.89 -5.31
C TYR A 206 7.50 -8.26 -4.05
N GLU A 207 7.36 -9.50 -3.56
CA GLU A 207 8.07 -9.98 -2.38
C GLU A 207 9.59 -9.85 -2.55
N GLU A 208 10.12 -10.29 -3.68
CA GLU A 208 11.54 -10.22 -3.99
C GLU A 208 11.99 -8.76 -4.09
N ALA A 209 11.24 -7.90 -4.79
CA ALA A 209 11.55 -6.48 -4.87
C ALA A 209 11.59 -5.81 -3.47
N ARG A 210 10.65 -6.16 -2.59
CA ARG A 210 10.54 -5.60 -1.25
C ARG A 210 11.58 -6.14 -0.27
N MET A 211 11.96 -7.41 -0.39
CA MET A 211 12.78 -8.11 0.62
C MET A 211 14.24 -8.30 0.21
N HIS A 212 14.55 -8.48 -1.08
CA HIS A 212 15.93 -8.69 -1.52
C HIS A 212 16.78 -7.43 -1.32
N ASP A 213 16.20 -6.25 -1.54
CA ASP A 213 16.87 -4.97 -1.31
C ASP A 213 15.90 -3.96 -0.67
N GLN A 214 15.65 -4.14 0.62
CA GLN A 214 14.76 -3.28 1.41
C GLN A 214 15.12 -1.78 1.30
N ARG A 215 16.40 -1.46 1.06
CA ARG A 215 16.89 -0.08 0.94
C ARG A 215 16.58 0.54 -0.42
N ASN A 216 16.54 -0.28 -1.47
CA ASN A 216 16.25 0.18 -2.83
C ASN A 216 14.77 0.09 -3.19
N PHE A 217 13.93 -0.62 -2.42
CA PHE A 217 12.49 -0.63 -2.64
C PHE A 217 11.88 0.77 -2.64
N ALA A 218 12.27 1.63 -1.68
CA ALA A 218 11.83 3.02 -1.62
C ALA A 218 12.35 3.91 -2.77
N LYS A 219 13.27 3.39 -3.59
CA LYS A 219 13.90 4.09 -4.71
C LYS A 219 13.46 3.54 -6.07
N LEU A 220 12.53 2.58 -6.10
CA LEU A 220 12.02 2.03 -7.34
C LEU A 220 11.46 3.15 -8.21
N THR A 221 11.87 3.15 -9.47
CA THR A 221 11.31 4.02 -10.49
C THR A 221 9.90 3.59 -10.86
N GLY A 222 9.11 4.49 -11.46
CA GLY A 222 7.77 4.14 -11.93
C GLY A 222 7.77 3.00 -12.95
N ALA A 223 8.85 2.86 -13.75
CA ALA A 223 9.01 1.76 -14.70
C ALA A 223 9.23 0.42 -13.99
N GLU A 224 10.12 0.36 -12.99
CA GLU A 224 10.37 -0.87 -12.23
C GLU A 224 9.13 -1.30 -11.44
N MET A 225 8.41 -0.35 -10.85
CA MET A 225 7.12 -0.62 -10.19
C MET A 225 6.07 -1.14 -11.18
N ALA A 226 5.99 -0.56 -12.39
CA ALA A 226 5.10 -1.05 -13.44
C ALA A 226 5.45 -2.49 -13.87
N ASP A 227 6.74 -2.80 -14.02
CA ASP A 227 7.21 -4.15 -14.36
C ASP A 227 6.79 -5.18 -13.30
N ILE A 228 6.88 -4.82 -12.01
CA ILE A 228 6.41 -5.67 -10.90
C ILE A 228 4.90 -5.92 -11.02
N ILE A 229 4.11 -4.85 -11.18
CA ILE A 229 2.65 -4.94 -11.32
C ILE A 229 2.29 -5.84 -12.51
N GLU A 230 2.95 -5.65 -13.65
CA GLU A 230 2.70 -6.44 -14.85
C GLU A 230 3.09 -7.91 -14.69
N GLU A 231 4.18 -8.21 -13.98
CA GLU A 231 4.59 -9.58 -13.72
C GLU A 231 3.60 -10.30 -12.79
N VAL A 232 3.11 -9.63 -11.75
CA VAL A 232 2.04 -10.18 -10.89
C VAL A 232 0.75 -10.37 -11.71
N CYS A 233 0.39 -9.43 -12.57
CA CYS A 233 -0.75 -9.57 -13.48
C CYS A 233 -0.61 -10.80 -14.40
N LYS A 234 0.57 -11.01 -15.01
CA LYS A 234 0.84 -12.19 -15.85
C LYS A 234 0.68 -13.50 -15.07
N ARG A 235 1.13 -13.54 -13.82
CA ARG A 235 0.97 -14.72 -12.95
C ARG A 235 -0.50 -14.97 -12.60
N LEU A 236 -1.27 -13.92 -12.30
CA LEU A 236 -2.73 -14.00 -12.11
C LEU A 236 -3.44 -14.50 -13.37
N ASP A 237 -3.14 -13.93 -14.54
CA ASP A 237 -3.70 -14.36 -15.82
C ASP A 237 -3.35 -15.83 -16.12
N GLY A 238 -2.10 -16.22 -15.89
CA GLY A 238 -1.64 -17.59 -15.99
C GLY A 238 -2.42 -18.53 -15.07
N PHE A 239 -2.68 -18.09 -13.84
CA PHE A 239 -3.44 -18.83 -12.84
C PHE A 239 -4.90 -19.02 -13.27
N ILE A 240 -5.55 -17.96 -13.75
CA ILE A 240 -6.97 -17.95 -14.09
C ILE A 240 -7.24 -18.73 -15.39
N SER A 241 -6.34 -18.59 -16.37
CA SER A 241 -6.35 -19.41 -17.60
C SER A 241 -5.99 -20.87 -17.36
N GLY A 242 -5.48 -21.23 -16.18
CA GLY A 242 -5.05 -22.59 -15.83
C GLY A 242 -3.70 -23.01 -16.43
N ARG A 243 -3.00 -22.10 -17.11
CA ARG A 243 -1.69 -22.36 -17.75
C ARG A 243 -0.58 -22.66 -16.74
N VAL A 244 -0.72 -22.16 -15.52
CA VAL A 244 0.25 -22.35 -14.42
C VAL A 244 -0.36 -23.16 -13.26
N ASN A 245 -1.34 -24.02 -13.57
CA ASN A 245 -1.94 -24.92 -12.58
C ASN A 245 -0.87 -25.78 -11.90
N GLY A 246 -0.69 -25.57 -10.59
CA GLY A 246 0.30 -26.29 -9.78
C GLY A 246 1.47 -25.42 -9.29
N MET A 247 1.64 -24.22 -9.84
CA MET A 247 2.64 -23.28 -9.32
C MET A 247 2.24 -22.80 -7.92
N SER A 248 3.18 -22.92 -6.98
CA SER A 248 3.02 -22.50 -5.58
C SER A 248 4.40 -22.41 -4.93
N ARG A 249 4.54 -21.59 -3.88
CA ARG A 249 5.77 -21.50 -3.10
C ARG A 249 5.47 -21.41 -1.60
N PRO A 250 6.37 -21.87 -0.71
CA PRO A 250 6.22 -21.63 0.72
C PRO A 250 6.33 -20.14 1.03
N LEU A 251 5.63 -19.69 2.07
CA LEU A 251 5.75 -18.33 2.56
C LEU A 251 7.05 -18.19 3.33
N ASN A 252 7.79 -17.10 3.09
CA ASN A 252 8.87 -16.71 3.97
C ASN A 252 8.29 -15.93 5.16
N THR A 253 8.19 -16.61 6.31
CA THR A 253 7.63 -16.06 7.55
C THR A 253 8.68 -15.66 8.58
N ASP A 254 9.94 -15.53 8.17
CA ASP A 254 11.06 -15.31 9.08
C ASP A 254 11.07 -13.90 9.67
N TYR A 255 11.42 -13.80 10.94
CA TYR A 255 11.65 -12.55 11.67
C TYR A 255 12.65 -12.79 12.81
N ILE A 256 13.17 -11.69 13.36
CA ILE A 256 13.94 -11.69 14.62
C ILE A 256 13.19 -10.82 15.62
N VAL A 257 13.01 -11.31 16.86
CA VAL A 257 12.56 -10.45 17.97
C VAL A 257 13.76 -9.64 18.44
N VAL A 258 13.68 -8.31 18.33
CA VAL A 258 14.78 -7.40 18.67
C VAL A 258 14.49 -6.58 19.92
N GLY A 259 13.27 -6.64 20.44
CA GLY A 259 12.85 -5.96 21.66
C GLY A 259 11.37 -6.18 21.97
N GLY A 260 10.81 -5.35 22.83
CA GLY A 260 9.38 -5.33 23.13
C GLY A 260 9.08 -4.93 24.56
N GLY A 261 7.93 -5.35 25.07
CA GLY A 261 7.54 -5.08 26.45
C GLY A 261 6.33 -5.88 26.88
N ASP A 262 5.67 -5.40 27.94
CA ASP A 262 4.48 -6.07 28.46
C ASP A 262 3.39 -6.11 27.37
N ARG A 263 3.01 -7.33 26.98
CA ARG A 263 1.99 -7.65 25.96
C ARG A 263 2.25 -7.11 24.54
N TRP A 264 3.46 -6.64 24.21
CA TRP A 264 3.80 -6.22 22.84
C TRP A 264 5.23 -6.64 22.43
N SER A 265 5.49 -6.75 21.13
CA SER A 265 6.81 -7.16 20.61
C SER A 265 7.35 -6.22 19.54
N LEU A 266 8.68 -6.05 19.50
CA LEU A 266 9.40 -5.37 18.43
C LEU A 266 10.14 -6.42 17.59
N VAL A 267 9.83 -6.49 16.29
CA VAL A 267 10.34 -7.54 15.40
C VAL A 267 11.00 -6.97 14.15
N PHE A 268 12.17 -7.48 13.79
CA PHE A 268 12.83 -7.20 12.52
C PHE A 268 12.34 -8.18 11.45
N GLU A 269 11.79 -7.66 10.35
CA GLU A 269 11.22 -8.48 9.27
C GLU A 269 12.33 -9.04 8.35
N LYS A 270 12.40 -10.37 8.23
CA LYS A 270 13.29 -11.05 7.27
C LYS A 270 12.56 -11.63 6.07
N GLY A 271 11.33 -12.09 6.28
CA GLY A 271 10.41 -12.52 5.24
C GLY A 271 9.27 -11.54 5.03
N PHE A 272 8.75 -11.47 3.81
CA PHE A 272 7.59 -10.62 3.50
C PHE A 272 6.39 -10.95 4.38
N TYR A 273 6.19 -12.25 4.66
CA TYR A 273 5.10 -12.75 5.51
C TYR A 273 5.53 -12.93 6.97
N ALA A 274 6.55 -12.19 7.46
CA ALA A 274 6.99 -12.21 8.86
C ALA A 274 5.81 -12.09 9.85
N ARG A 275 4.84 -11.23 9.52
CA ARG A 275 3.67 -10.95 10.35
C ARG A 275 2.67 -12.11 10.41
N VAL A 276 2.59 -12.93 9.35
CA VAL A 276 1.86 -14.20 9.36
C VAL A 276 2.54 -15.18 10.31
N GLY A 277 3.87 -15.25 10.26
CA GLY A 277 4.67 -16.04 11.21
C GLY A 277 4.45 -15.63 12.66
N LEU A 278 4.35 -14.32 12.92
CA LEU A 278 4.01 -13.78 14.23
C LEU A 278 2.56 -14.13 14.63
N ALA A 279 1.60 -13.98 13.72
CA ALA A 279 0.20 -14.30 13.96
C ALA A 279 -0.04 -15.78 14.31
N ASN A 280 0.77 -16.69 13.77
CA ASN A 280 0.74 -18.12 14.06
C ASN A 280 1.44 -18.52 15.37
N ARG A 281 2.08 -17.57 16.07
CA ARG A 281 2.78 -17.79 17.35
C ARG A 281 2.34 -16.78 18.43
N ARG A 282 1.10 -16.30 18.35
CA ARG A 282 0.52 -15.24 19.21
C ARG A 282 0.57 -15.57 20.71
N GLU A 283 0.60 -16.85 21.07
CA GLU A 283 0.76 -17.29 22.45
C GLU A 283 2.18 -17.06 23.01
N THR A 284 3.16 -16.79 22.15
CA THR A 284 4.57 -16.56 22.54
C THR A 284 5.10 -15.16 22.18
N LEU A 285 4.34 -14.36 21.44
CA LEU A 285 4.72 -13.04 20.94
C LEU A 285 3.57 -12.06 21.13
N GLY A 286 3.88 -10.85 21.59
CA GLY A 286 2.99 -9.75 21.98
C GLY A 286 1.49 -9.97 21.76
N THR A 287 0.73 -10.14 22.86
CA THR A 287 -0.70 -10.48 22.81
C THR A 287 -1.62 -9.30 22.44
N GLU A 288 -1.11 -8.07 22.54
CA GLU A 288 -1.89 -6.84 22.31
C GLU A 288 -1.34 -6.02 21.13
N GLY A 289 -0.02 -6.00 20.94
CA GLY A 289 0.62 -5.15 19.95
C GLY A 289 1.88 -5.75 19.33
N CYS A 290 2.18 -5.32 18.12
CA CYS A 290 3.44 -5.62 17.45
C CYS A 290 3.93 -4.36 16.74
N ILE A 291 5.22 -4.09 16.84
CA ILE A 291 5.89 -3.11 16.01
C ILE A 291 6.88 -3.89 15.15
N SER A 292 6.74 -3.81 13.84
CA SER A 292 7.70 -4.41 12.93
C SER A 292 8.64 -3.34 12.38
N VAL A 293 9.89 -3.72 12.14
CA VAL A 293 10.94 -2.82 11.69
C VAL A 293 11.72 -3.42 10.52
N ARG A 294 12.08 -2.54 9.58
CA ARG A 294 13.01 -2.79 8.48
C ARG A 294 13.98 -1.63 8.37
N LEU A 295 15.13 -1.88 7.74
CA LEU A 295 16.14 -0.86 7.52
C LEU A 295 15.91 -0.14 6.19
N LEU A 296 15.82 1.20 6.22
CA LEU A 296 15.71 2.05 5.03
C LEU A 296 17.09 2.50 4.54
N SER A 297 17.90 3.04 5.45
CA SER A 297 19.31 3.43 5.25
C SER A 297 20.10 3.15 6.53
N GLU A 298 21.38 3.52 6.58
CA GLU A 298 22.25 3.25 7.75
C GLU A 298 21.67 3.78 9.07
N ASP A 299 20.90 4.86 9.02
CA ASP A 299 20.35 5.62 10.14
C ASP A 299 18.83 5.85 10.06
N ARG A 300 18.16 5.24 9.08
CA ARG A 300 16.70 5.39 8.89
C ARG A 300 16.01 4.04 8.89
N TRP A 301 14.87 4.01 9.54
CA TRP A 301 14.08 2.81 9.81
C TRP A 301 12.67 2.94 9.26
N VAL A 302 12.12 1.86 8.73
CA VAL A 302 10.69 1.78 8.40
C VAL A 302 10.01 0.97 9.48
N TYR A 303 9.07 1.61 10.19
CA TYR A 303 8.27 0.96 11.21
C TYR A 303 6.84 0.75 10.75
N THR A 304 6.26 -0.38 11.13
CA THR A 304 4.82 -0.58 11.09
C THR A 304 4.34 -0.90 12.51
N LEU A 305 3.47 -0.05 13.05
CA LEU A 305 2.77 -0.28 14.30
C LEU A 305 1.50 -1.05 14.00
N ILE A 306 1.26 -2.12 14.74
CA ILE A 306 0.14 -3.01 14.49
C ILE A 306 -0.53 -3.39 15.80
N LYS A 307 -1.83 -3.20 15.81
CA LYS A 307 -2.72 -3.68 16.84
C LYS A 307 -3.16 -5.10 16.46
N VAL A 308 -2.79 -6.12 17.24
CA VAL A 308 -2.99 -7.53 16.82
C VAL A 308 -4.46 -7.96 16.79
N SER A 309 -5.33 -7.15 17.41
CA SER A 309 -6.78 -7.31 17.44
C SER A 309 -7.44 -5.94 17.67
N PRO A 310 -8.58 -5.61 17.03
CA PRO A 310 -9.36 -4.40 17.33
C PRO A 310 -9.60 -4.20 18.83
N TYR A 311 -9.77 -5.31 19.54
CA TYR A 311 -10.15 -5.37 20.93
C TYR A 311 -8.98 -5.27 21.90
N SER A 312 -7.74 -5.21 21.39
CA SER A 312 -6.56 -5.02 22.24
C SER A 312 -6.49 -3.58 22.79
N GLY A 313 -5.77 -3.39 23.88
CA GLY A 313 -5.50 -2.08 24.48
C GLY A 313 -4.30 -1.36 23.87
N PHE A 314 -3.59 -1.94 22.89
CA PHE A 314 -2.36 -1.34 22.37
C PHE A 314 -2.63 0.02 21.68
N PRO A 315 -2.09 1.14 22.21
CA PRO A 315 -2.56 2.49 21.89
C PRO A 315 -1.81 3.11 20.72
N ILE A 316 -1.94 2.54 19.51
CA ILE A 316 -1.11 2.93 18.37
C ILE A 316 -1.28 4.40 17.95
N GLU A 317 -2.50 4.96 18.03
CA GLU A 317 -2.74 6.38 17.68
C GLU A 317 -2.03 7.35 18.62
N ALA A 318 -1.96 7.00 19.91
CA ALA A 318 -1.18 7.77 20.89
C ALA A 318 0.32 7.65 20.60
N LEU A 319 0.79 6.47 20.22
CA LEU A 319 2.19 6.26 19.85
C LEU A 319 2.58 7.08 18.61
N TYR A 320 1.70 7.24 17.61
CA TYR A 320 1.97 8.14 16.49
C TYR A 320 2.23 9.58 16.95
N GLN A 321 1.39 10.10 17.85
CA GLN A 321 1.56 11.46 18.38
C GLN A 321 2.88 11.61 19.15
N ILE A 322 3.22 10.62 19.97
CA ILE A 322 4.45 10.60 20.75
C ILE A 322 5.68 10.53 19.84
N PHE A 323 5.67 9.69 18.80
CA PHE A 323 6.80 9.57 17.87
C PHE A 323 6.93 10.79 16.95
N ASN A 324 5.81 11.38 16.53
CA ASN A 324 5.81 12.67 15.85
C ASN A 324 6.48 13.75 16.73
N ALA A 325 6.10 13.84 18.01
CA ALA A 325 6.74 14.78 18.94
C ALA A 325 8.23 14.46 19.16
N ALA A 326 8.60 13.18 19.25
CA ALA A 326 9.98 12.73 19.43
C ALA A 326 10.89 13.16 18.26
N GLU A 327 10.33 13.20 17.05
CA GLU A 327 11.02 13.59 15.82
C GLU A 327 10.77 15.05 15.40
N ASN A 328 10.06 15.83 16.21
CA ASN A 328 9.65 17.22 15.92
C ASN A 328 8.86 17.36 14.61
N LEU A 329 7.98 16.39 14.34
CA LEU A 329 7.04 16.42 13.21
C LEU A 329 5.72 16.99 13.70
N ASP A 330 5.34 18.15 13.19
CA ASP A 330 4.05 18.78 13.51
C ASP A 330 2.93 18.31 12.57
N GLU A 331 1.72 18.83 12.77
CA GLU A 331 0.57 18.43 11.96
C GLU A 331 0.64 18.87 10.49
N SER A 332 1.46 19.88 10.19
CA SER A 332 1.68 20.38 8.84
C SER A 332 2.75 19.60 8.07
N ALA A 333 3.50 18.73 8.76
CA ALA A 333 4.53 17.91 8.13
C ALA A 333 3.88 16.96 7.10
N PRO A 334 4.34 16.99 5.83
CA PRO A 334 3.73 16.19 4.76
C PRO A 334 3.94 14.69 4.95
N TYR A 335 5.00 14.30 5.66
CA TYR A 335 5.31 12.92 6.01
C TYR A 335 5.49 12.83 7.52
N ARG A 336 4.58 12.08 8.16
CA ARG A 336 4.54 11.93 9.62
C ARG A 336 4.14 10.50 10.00
N TRP A 337 4.31 10.16 11.27
CA TRP A 337 3.72 8.94 11.82
C TRP A 337 2.20 9.01 11.75
N GLY A 338 1.58 7.94 11.27
CA GLY A 338 0.13 7.92 11.07
C GLY A 338 -0.39 6.61 10.50
N GLY A 339 -1.68 6.62 10.18
CA GLY A 339 -2.46 5.49 9.70
C GLY A 339 -3.70 5.25 10.55
N SER A 340 -4.29 4.08 10.43
CA SER A 340 -5.53 3.70 11.13
C SER A 340 -5.31 3.34 12.60
N GLY A 341 -6.41 3.16 13.34
CA GLY A 341 -6.43 2.62 14.70
C GLY A 341 -6.14 1.10 14.81
N LEU A 342 -5.97 0.41 13.67
CA LEU A 342 -5.53 -1.00 13.63
C LEU A 342 -4.05 -1.15 13.22
N GLY A 343 -3.57 -0.29 12.34
CA GLY A 343 -2.19 -0.29 11.89
C GLY A 343 -1.83 0.93 11.06
N GLY A 344 -0.53 1.24 11.08
CA GLY A 344 0.08 2.42 10.48
C GLY A 344 1.58 2.38 10.70
N GLY A 345 2.30 3.49 10.47
CA GLY A 345 3.76 3.42 10.44
C GLY A 345 4.49 4.74 10.53
N SER A 346 5.80 4.63 10.34
CA SER A 346 6.74 5.75 10.27
C SER A 346 6.48 6.65 9.05
N PRO A 347 7.00 7.90 9.06
CA PRO A 347 6.89 8.81 7.92
C PRO A 347 7.27 8.16 6.60
N TYR A 348 6.37 8.27 5.63
CA TYR A 348 6.50 7.65 4.32
C TYR A 348 7.72 8.18 3.55
N ASN A 349 8.39 7.33 2.77
CA ASN A 349 9.65 7.56 2.03
C ASN A 349 10.89 7.93 2.84
N ILE A 350 10.76 8.72 3.90
CA ILE A 350 11.89 9.19 4.69
C ILE A 350 12.19 8.26 5.88
N GLY A 351 11.23 7.44 6.31
CA GLY A 351 11.35 6.58 7.49
C GLY A 351 11.48 7.39 8.78
N SER A 352 11.80 6.71 9.87
CA SER A 352 12.11 7.32 11.17
C SER A 352 13.61 7.36 11.43
N SER A 353 14.04 8.39 12.13
CA SER A 353 15.37 8.53 12.73
C SER A 353 15.49 7.88 14.11
N LEU A 354 14.37 7.48 14.73
CA LEU A 354 14.38 6.74 15.99
C LEU A 354 14.95 5.34 15.74
N ALA A 355 16.01 4.98 16.46
CA ALA A 355 16.51 3.61 16.44
C ALA A 355 15.56 2.64 17.19
N PRO A 356 15.59 1.33 16.90
CA PRO A 356 14.72 0.34 17.53
C PRO A 356 14.73 0.41 19.06
N GLU A 357 15.90 0.61 19.66
CA GLU A 357 16.08 0.69 21.11
C GLU A 357 15.50 1.97 21.71
N GLU A 358 15.43 3.06 20.94
CA GLU A 358 14.83 4.33 21.35
C GLU A 358 13.31 4.23 21.30
N LEU A 359 12.80 3.70 20.19
CA LEU A 359 11.38 3.48 19.98
C LEU A 359 10.83 2.53 21.05
N GLU A 360 11.53 1.44 21.35
CA GLU A 360 11.18 0.51 22.44
C GLU A 360 11.14 1.22 23.79
N ARG A 361 12.16 2.03 24.09
CA ARG A 361 12.25 2.75 25.38
C ARG A 361 11.10 3.72 25.56
N ILE A 362 10.78 4.51 24.53
CA ILE A 362 9.67 5.47 24.53
C ILE A 362 8.34 4.73 24.71
N THR A 363 8.11 3.67 23.92
CA THR A 363 6.89 2.85 23.99
C THR A 363 6.70 2.27 25.39
N ASN A 364 7.75 1.65 25.94
CA ASN A 364 7.70 1.04 27.26
C ASN A 364 7.53 2.06 28.39
N ALA A 365 8.10 3.27 28.26
CA ALA A 365 7.87 4.33 29.22
C ALA A 365 6.41 4.78 29.20
N PHE A 366 5.84 5.02 28.01
CA PHE A 366 4.45 5.44 27.87
C PHE A 366 3.48 4.41 28.45
N LEU A 367 3.64 3.14 28.08
CA LEU A 367 2.74 2.06 28.54
C LEU A 367 2.83 1.77 30.05
N ARG A 368 3.93 2.15 30.71
CA ARG A 368 4.04 2.09 32.18
C ARG A 368 3.38 3.27 32.87
N THR A 369 3.46 4.46 32.28
CA THR A 369 2.94 5.70 32.87
C THR A 369 1.44 5.86 32.65
N VAL A 370 0.94 5.44 31.48
CA VAL A 370 -0.46 5.60 31.08
C VAL A 370 -1.06 4.21 30.83
N PRO A 371 -1.89 3.70 31.75
CA PRO A 371 -2.65 2.48 31.50
C PRO A 371 -3.45 2.60 30.20
N THR A 372 -3.53 1.53 29.42
CA THR A 372 -4.21 1.54 28.11
C THR A 372 -5.68 1.94 28.18
N THR A 373 -6.33 1.78 29.33
CA THR A 373 -7.72 2.19 29.61
C THR A 373 -7.88 3.68 29.90
N GLU A 374 -6.79 4.42 30.10
CA GLU A 374 -6.78 5.84 30.49
C GLU A 374 -6.06 6.73 29.46
N VAL A 375 -5.88 6.24 28.23
CA VAL A 375 -5.24 7.02 27.17
C VAL A 375 -6.17 8.14 26.73
N THR A 376 -5.87 9.37 27.15
CA THR A 376 -6.57 10.60 26.73
C THR A 376 -5.58 11.61 26.16
N PRO A 377 -6.04 12.60 25.36
CA PRO A 377 -5.18 13.66 24.84
C PRO A 377 -4.38 14.39 25.93
N GLU A 378 -4.97 14.61 27.10
CA GLU A 378 -4.30 15.28 28.23
C GLU A 378 -3.14 14.43 28.78
N ARG A 379 -3.33 13.11 28.90
CA ARG A 379 -2.29 12.18 29.34
C ARG A 379 -1.15 12.06 28.33
N ILE A 380 -1.49 12.03 27.04
CA ILE A 380 -0.50 12.02 25.94
C ILE A 380 0.33 13.30 26.00
N ASN A 381 -0.32 14.46 26.07
CA ASN A 381 0.35 15.77 26.14
C ASN A 381 1.21 15.90 27.40
N LEU A 382 0.75 15.38 28.53
CA LEU A 382 1.53 15.36 29.77
C LEU A 382 2.82 14.55 29.61
N PHE A 383 2.72 13.33 29.05
CA PHE A 383 3.87 12.47 28.79
C PHE A 383 4.87 13.11 27.82
N ILE A 384 4.37 13.69 26.72
CA ILE A 384 5.20 14.41 25.73
C ILE A 384 5.96 15.57 26.39
N ARG A 385 5.32 16.30 27.30
CA ARG A 385 5.93 17.47 27.95
C ARG A 385 6.92 17.09 29.06
N GLU A 386 6.60 16.09 29.87
CA GLU A 386 7.30 15.83 31.14
C GLU A 386 8.29 14.66 31.05
N ASP A 387 7.92 13.58 30.36
CA ASP A 387 8.73 12.36 30.31
C ASP A 387 9.62 12.30 29.08
N LEU A 388 9.07 12.60 27.89
CA LEU A 388 9.74 12.42 26.60
C LEU A 388 11.10 13.15 26.48
N PRO A 389 11.29 14.41 26.95
CA PRO A 389 12.58 15.09 26.84
C PRO A 389 13.73 14.34 27.54
N SER A 390 13.44 13.71 28.68
CA SER A 390 14.44 12.93 29.43
C SER A 390 14.86 11.66 28.69
N LEU A 391 13.90 11.01 28.01
CA LEU A 391 14.12 9.78 27.25
C LEU A 391 15.00 10.04 26.02
N LEU A 392 14.79 11.17 25.34
CA LEU A 392 15.59 11.62 24.20
C LEU A 392 16.99 12.09 24.63
N GLY A 393 17.11 12.78 25.76
CA GLY A 393 18.39 13.24 26.32
C GLY A 393 19.36 12.10 26.64
N PHE A 394 18.84 10.96 27.12
CA PHE A 394 19.62 9.74 27.39
C PHE A 394 20.24 9.12 26.13
N SER A 395 19.61 9.28 24.96
CA SER A 395 20.13 8.73 23.70
C SER A 395 21.21 9.60 23.06
N ARG A 396 21.03 10.93 23.05
CA ARG A 396 21.99 11.85 22.44
C ARG A 396 23.36 11.85 23.14
N GLN A 397 23.42 11.48 24.42
CA GLN A 397 24.69 11.29 25.14
C GLN A 397 25.44 10.01 24.75
N ARG A 398 24.77 8.98 24.22
CA ARG A 398 25.43 7.75 23.74
C ARG A 398 25.96 7.84 22.31
N GLN A 399 25.43 8.75 21.48
CA GLN A 399 25.93 8.97 20.11
C GLN A 399 27.16 9.88 20.07
N ALA A 400 27.49 10.57 21.17
CA ALA A 400 28.66 11.45 21.30
C ALA A 400 29.90 10.76 21.91
N HIS A 401 29.82 9.46 22.19
CA HIS A 401 30.88 8.59 22.68
C HIS A 401 31.04 7.40 21.74
#